data_AF-A0A7X8ZTM1-F1
#
_entry.id   AF-A0A7X8ZTM1-F1
#
_cell.length_a   1.000
_cell.length_b   1.000
_cell.length_c   1.000
_cell.angle_alpha   90.00
_cell.angle_beta   90.00
_cell.angle_gamma   90.00
#
_symmetry.space_group_name_H-M   'P 1'
#
loop_
_entity.id
_entity.type
_entity.pdbx_description
1 polymer ?
#
loop_
_entity_poly.entity_id
_entity_poly.type
_entity_poly.pdbx_seq_one_letter_code
_entity_poly.pdbx_strand_id
1 'polypeptide(L)' 'EEILVRQIAGALARRIVTYAEENSTCHINEHMGFIKFGSRVDVYLPLDTEVLAKLNDKTVGNQTIIAKLR' A
#
# COMPACT_ATOMS: atom_id res chain seq x y z
N GLU A 1 12.30 3.34 -9.45
CA GLU A 1 12.02 3.37 -8.00
C GLU A 1 11.54 2.04 -7.47
N GLU A 2 12.15 1.60 -6.37
CA GLU A 2 11.68 0.46 -5.59
C GLU A 2 10.74 0.94 -4.50
N ILE A 3 9.58 0.30 -4.39
CA ILE A 3 8.58 0.59 -3.36
C ILE A 3 8.24 -0.73 -2.70
N LEU A 4 8.30 -0.75 -1.37
CA LEU A 4 7.88 -1.92 -0.60
C LEU A 4 6.52 -1.63 0.03
N VAL A 5 5.62 -2.59 -0.13
CA VAL A 5 4.30 -2.54 0.50
C VAL A 5 4.15 -3.74 1.41
N ARG A 6 3.84 -3.49 2.69
CA ARG A 6 3.59 -4.52 3.68
C ARG A 6 2.13 -4.50 4.10
N GLN A 7 1.43 -5.59 3.85
CA GLN A 7 0.05 -5.78 4.29
C GLN A 7 0.05 -6.39 5.70
N ILE A 8 -0.73 -5.81 6.60
CA ILE A 8 -0.79 -6.21 8.01
C ILE A 8 -2.25 -6.50 8.38
N ALA A 9 -2.52 -7.75 8.75
CA ALA A 9 -3.82 -8.17 9.22
C ALA A 9 -4.02 -7.62 10.64
N GLY A 10 -5.11 -6.89 10.87
CA GLY A 10 -5.50 -6.48 12.22
C GLY A 10 -6.09 -7.65 13.02
N ALA A 11 -6.34 -7.42 14.32
CA ALA A 11 -6.83 -8.45 15.24
C ALA A 11 -8.16 -9.10 14.80
N LEU A 12 -9.02 -8.37 14.08
CA LEU A 12 -10.28 -8.87 13.52
C LEU A 12 -10.17 -9.29 12.05
N ALA A 13 -9.04 -8.98 11.40
CA ALA A 13 -8.84 -9.24 9.98
C ALA A 13 -8.56 -10.72 9.73
N ARG A 14 -9.55 -11.41 9.18
CA ARG A 14 -9.52 -12.87 9.02
C ARG A 14 -8.67 -13.38 7.85
N ARG A 15 -8.25 -12.53 6.90
CA ARG A 15 -7.40 -12.94 5.76
C ARG A 15 -6.78 -11.76 5.00
N ILE A 16 -5.50 -11.86 4.70
CA ILE A 16 -4.82 -11.15 3.61
C ILE A 16 -4.65 -12.16 2.47
N VAL A 17 -4.95 -11.74 1.25
CA VAL A 17 -4.64 -12.49 0.03
C VAL A 17 -3.74 -11.62 -0.82
N THR A 18 -2.52 -12.06 -1.09
CA THR A 18 -1.56 -11.37 -1.95
C THR A 18 -1.52 -12.10 -3.29
N TYR A 19 -1.61 -11.36 -4.41
CA TYR A 19 -1.58 -11.96 -5.75
C TYR A 19 -0.19 -12.01 -6.36
N ALA A 20 0.76 -11.23 -5.83
CA ALA A 20 2.13 -11.23 -6.31
C ALA A 20 2.83 -12.57 -6.03
N GLU A 21 3.50 -13.11 -7.05
CA GLU A 21 4.38 -14.27 -6.96
C GLU A 21 5.82 -13.87 -7.30
N GLU A 22 6.80 -14.65 -6.84
CA GLU A 22 8.20 -14.41 -7.18
C GLU A 22 8.41 -14.37 -8.70
N ASN A 23 9.24 -13.44 -9.16
CA ASN A 23 9.52 -13.17 -10.58
C ASN A 23 8.34 -12.61 -11.40
N SER A 24 7.19 -12.30 -10.77
CA SER A 24 6.09 -11.62 -11.45
C SER A 24 6.43 -10.15 -11.73
N THR A 25 6.07 -9.67 -12.92
CA THR A 25 6.10 -8.24 -13.24
C THR A 25 4.88 -7.55 -12.62
N CYS A 26 5.06 -6.39 -12.02
CA CYS A 26 3.96 -5.57 -11.49
C CYS A 26 3.71 -4.35 -12.38
N HIS A 27 2.44 -3.95 -12.47
CA HIS A 27 2.04 -2.75 -13.18
C HIS A 27 1.36 -1.73 -12.26
N ILE A 28 1.49 -0.45 -12.61
CA ILE A 28 0.74 0.62 -11.94
C ILE A 28 -0.76 0.36 -12.13
N ASN A 29 -1.54 0.60 -11.07
CA ASN A 29 -3.00 0.33 -11.00
C ASN A 29 -3.39 -1.16 -11.03
N GLU A 30 -2.44 -2.08 -10.91
CA GLU A 30 -2.75 -3.49 -10.77
C GLU A 30 -3.23 -3.83 -9.36
N HIS A 31 -4.11 -4.83 -9.26
CA HIS A 31 -4.58 -5.32 -7.97
C HIS A 31 -3.47 -6.11 -7.26
N MET A 32 -2.99 -5.60 -6.13
CA MET A 32 -1.98 -6.30 -5.32
C MET A 32 -2.56 -7.48 -4.52
N GLY A 33 -3.87 -7.49 -4.29
CA GLY A 33 -4.51 -8.47 -3.41
C GLY A 33 -5.82 -7.98 -2.80
N PHE A 34 -6.21 -8.64 -1.71
CA PHE A 34 -7.40 -8.32 -0.94
C PHE A 34 -7.15 -8.40 0.56
N ILE A 35 -7.53 -7.35 1.29
CA ILE A 35 -7.47 -7.29 2.75
C ILE A 35 -8.88 -7.15 3.33
N LYS A 36 -9.25 -8.02 4.28
CA LYS A 36 -10.58 -8.01 4.92
C LYS A 36 -10.55 -7.24 6.24
N PHE A 37 -11.63 -6.50 6.53
CA PHE A 37 -11.99 -5.80 7.79
C PHE A 37 -10.88 -5.54 8.82
N GLY A 38 -10.53 -4.27 9.03
CA GLY A 38 -9.61 -3.86 10.10
C GLY A 38 -8.12 -4.10 9.79
N SER A 39 -7.77 -4.14 8.51
CA SER A 39 -6.39 -4.32 8.06
C SER A 39 -5.68 -2.98 7.82
N ARG A 40 -4.35 -3.00 7.86
CA ARG A 40 -3.45 -1.85 7.61
C ARG A 40 -2.47 -2.19 6.49
N VAL A 41 -1.99 -1.16 5.79
CA VAL A 41 -0.87 -1.26 4.86
C VAL A 41 0.21 -0.27 5.27
N ASP A 42 1.45 -0.74 5.32
CA ASP A 42 2.63 0.10 5.42
C ASP A 42 3.24 0.25 4.03
N VAL A 43 3.55 1.49 3.65
CA VAL A 43 4.21 1.83 2.39
C VAL A 43 5.57 2.41 2.72
N TYR A 44 6.62 1.77 2.22
CA TYR A 44 8.00 2.22 2.36
C TYR A 44 8.43 2.84 1.03
N LEU A 45 8.89 4.08 1.10
CA LEU A 45 9.20 4.91 -0.04
C LEU A 45 10.71 5.22 -0.07
N PRO A 46 11.28 5.47 -1.26
CA PRO A 46 12.64 6.01 -1.39
C PRO A 46 12.86 7.26 -0.52
N LEU A 47 14.09 7.44 -0.03
CA LEU A 47 14.42 8.50 0.93
C LEU A 47 14.21 9.93 0.40
N ASP A 48 14.21 10.11 -0.91
CA ASP A 48 14.02 11.38 -1.60
C ASP A 48 12.55 11.64 -2.00
N THR A 49 11.63 10.76 -1.60
CA THR A 49 10.19 10.89 -1.85
C THR A 49 9.59 12.03 -1.02
N GLU A 50 8.80 12.88 -1.68
CA GLU A 50 8.00 13.91 -1.00
C GLU A 50 6.72 13.27 -0.45
N VAL A 51 6.59 13.19 0.88
CA VAL A 51 5.36 12.69 1.54
C VAL A 51 4.33 13.81 1.63
N LEU A 52 3.15 13.58 1.06
CA LEU A 52 2.06 14.56 0.99
C LEU A 52 0.97 14.31 2.04
N ALA A 53 0.81 13.05 2.49
CA ALA A 53 -0.12 12.69 3.55
C ALA A 53 0.34 13.18 4.93
N LYS A 54 -0.62 13.64 5.75
CA LYS A 54 -0.37 14.07 7.13
C LYS A 54 -1.03 13.14 8.14
N LEU A 55 -0.57 13.21 9.38
CA LEU A 55 -1.16 12.47 10.47
C LEU A 55 -2.66 12.83 10.61
N ASN A 56 -3.50 11.80 10.73
CA ASN A 56 -4.97 11.89 10.82
C ASN A 56 -5.71 12.30 9.54
N ASP A 57 -5.04 12.40 8.39
CA ASP A 57 -5.73 12.59 7.12
C ASP A 57 -6.64 11.41 6.80
N LYS A 58 -7.87 11.71 6.37
CA LYS A 58 -8.77 10.69 5.82
C LYS A 58 -8.36 10.42 4.38
N THR A 59 -7.94 9.19 4.09
CA THR A 59 -7.53 8.77 2.75
C THR A 59 -8.63 8.00 2.05
N VAL A 60 -8.81 8.25 0.75
CA VAL A 60 -9.66 7.47 -0.15
C VAL A 60 -8.78 6.83 -1.22
N GLY A 61 -8.92 5.51 -1.39
CA GLY A 61 -8.16 4.74 -2.39
C GLY A 61 -8.34 5.32 -3.79
N ASN A 62 -7.25 5.38 -4.55
CA ASN A 62 -7.21 5.93 -5.91
C ASN A 62 -7.65 7.41 -6.04
N GLN A 63 -7.70 8.17 -4.94
CA GLN A 63 -8.05 9.60 -4.96
C GLN A 63 -7.08 10.43 -4.12
N THR A 64 -6.77 9.99 -2.90
CA THR A 64 -5.84 10.70 -2.03
C THR A 64 -4.41 10.39 -2.43
N ILE A 65 -3.69 11.41 -2.90
CA ILE A 65 -2.26 11.32 -3.19
C ILE A 65 -1.51 11.35 -1.85
N ILE A 66 -0.78 10.28 -1.53
CA ILE A 66 -0.04 10.16 -0.27
C ILE A 66 1.42 10.60 -0.36
N ALA A 67 2.00 10.55 -1.57
CA ALA A 67 3.40 10.88 -1.81
C ALA A 67 3.64 11.18 -3.29
N LYS A 68 4.74 11.89 -3.58
CA LYS A 68 5.25 12.15 -4.92
C LYS A 68 6.69 11.64 -5.01
N LEU A 69 6.90 10.64 -5.85
CA LEU A 69 8.22 10.10 -6.19
C LEU A 69 8.98 11.12 -7.04
N ARG A 70 10.31 11.14 -6.93
CA ARG A 70 11.17 11.93 -7.79
C ARG A 70 11.47 11.24 -9.11
#